data_AF-G2DH75-F1
#
_entry.id   AF-G2DH75-F1
#
_cell.length_a   1.000
_cell.length_b   1.000
_cell.length_c   1.000
_cell.angle_alpha   90.00
_cell.angle_beta   90.00
_cell.angle_gamma   90.00
#
_symmetry.space_group_name_H-M   'P 1'
#
loop_
_entity.id
_entity.type
_entity.pdbx_description
1 polymer ?
#
loop_
_entity_poly.entity_id
_entity_poly.type
_entity_poly.pdbx_seq_one_letter_code
_entity_poly.pdbx_strand_id
1 'polypeptide(L)'
;MGEVGYGGPAAAFIVRTLNPGHVKAVDMRYLDPSLNGEVKTQTIGEKFGHIWTADLRALKAARRVFVVESAINALSIDSCSLPGTATVASRGTGNVDNIDWRFLQGKEVIVAMDNDAPNERTGYCPGQKSAWSVYEQLTGLNISAMLLDQSEWDDAGWNDLNDVLQDVGASGLKIELNRLEHWAIPGMIGDAERQKGRSRLFLPSYDFAHYWKYRVKPDFTTYVSKVEKDDEAGDDKLTMQDLCGFRVAGISRVTVASALSTMTGEVDAQAAGAIFCLGAGAPAWR
;
A
#
# COMPACT_ATOMS: atom_id res chain seq x y z
N MET A 1 23.65 27.31 5.85
CA MET A 1 23.55 25.85 5.62
C MET A 1 24.08 25.16 6.86
N GLY A 2 23.25 24.36 7.53
CA GLY A 2 23.69 23.53 8.64
C GLY A 2 24.48 22.31 8.18
N GLU A 3 25.12 21.62 9.11
CA GLU A 3 25.92 20.42 8.84
C GLU A 3 25.09 19.15 9.08
N VAL A 4 25.29 18.13 8.24
CA VAL A 4 24.63 16.83 8.42
C VAL A 4 25.04 16.23 9.76
N GLY A 5 24.05 15.93 10.60
CA GLY A 5 24.28 15.36 11.94
C GLY A 5 24.35 16.41 13.05
N TYR A 6 24.19 17.71 12.75
CA TYR A 6 24.04 18.77 13.74
C TYR A 6 22.80 18.57 14.63
N GLY A 7 21.72 18.05 14.04
CA GLY A 7 20.43 17.85 14.70
C GLY A 7 19.62 19.15 14.84
N GLY A 8 18.89 19.29 15.95
CA GLY A 8 18.02 20.43 16.24
C GLY A 8 16.72 20.03 16.93
N PRO A 9 15.82 21.00 17.22
CA PRO A 9 14.48 20.72 17.73
C PRO A 9 13.72 19.78 16.80
N ALA A 10 13.20 18.68 17.36
CA ALA A 10 12.52 17.64 16.60
C ALA A 10 11.32 17.09 17.38
N ALA A 11 10.30 16.66 16.64
CA ALA A 11 9.27 15.78 17.18
C ALA A 11 9.87 14.37 17.32
N ALA A 12 9.75 13.79 18.52
CA ALA A 12 10.27 12.47 18.84
C ALA A 12 9.15 11.42 18.86
N PHE A 13 9.35 10.34 18.12
CA PHE A 13 8.44 9.21 17.99
C PHE A 13 9.07 7.97 18.62
N ILE A 14 8.57 7.58 19.78
CA ILE A 14 9.11 6.44 20.53
C ILE A 14 8.62 5.13 19.89
N VAL A 15 9.56 4.31 19.45
CA VAL A 15 9.29 3.03 18.80
C VAL A 15 9.39 1.90 19.81
N ARG A 16 8.35 1.06 19.87
CA ARG A 16 8.23 -0.02 20.84
C ARG A 16 7.99 -1.36 20.16
N THR A 17 8.48 -2.43 20.76
CA THR A 17 8.05 -3.79 20.40
C THR A 17 6.54 -3.97 20.66
N LEU A 18 5.84 -4.78 19.87
CA LEU A 18 4.42 -5.06 20.07
C LEU A 18 4.11 -5.87 21.36
N ASN A 19 5.09 -6.64 21.81
CA ASN A 19 5.05 -7.39 23.06
C ASN A 19 6.51 -7.65 23.51
N PRO A 20 6.95 -7.23 24.71
CA PRO A 20 6.19 -6.64 25.82
C PRO A 20 6.14 -5.11 25.86
N GLY A 21 6.52 -4.39 24.79
CA GLY A 21 6.48 -2.92 24.77
C GLY A 21 7.81 -2.21 25.03
N HIS A 22 8.93 -2.94 24.94
CA HIS A 22 10.27 -2.38 25.08
C HIS A 22 10.55 -1.30 24.03
N VAL A 23 11.20 -0.21 24.46
CA VAL A 23 11.67 0.83 23.54
C VAL A 23 12.83 0.27 22.73
N LYS A 24 12.76 0.45 21.41
CA LYS A 24 13.76 -0.04 20.46
C LYS A 24 14.48 1.07 19.73
N ALA A 25 13.77 2.16 19.47
CA ALA A 25 14.31 3.33 18.82
C ALA A 25 13.52 4.58 19.18
N VAL A 26 14.11 5.72 18.84
CA VAL A 26 13.43 7.01 18.76
C VAL A 26 13.64 7.53 17.34
N ASP A 27 12.55 7.69 16.61
CA ASP A 27 12.57 8.40 15.34
C ASP A 27 12.35 9.88 15.61
N MET A 28 13.05 10.73 14.87
CA MET A 28 13.01 12.17 15.01
C MET A 28 12.63 12.79 13.67
N ARG A 29 11.69 13.73 13.69
CA ARG A 29 11.41 14.64 12.58
C ARG A 29 11.82 16.05 12.99
N TYR A 30 12.83 16.60 12.32
CA TYR A 30 13.33 17.94 12.61
C TYR A 30 12.32 19.00 12.17
N LEU A 31 12.14 20.03 13.01
CA LEU A 31 11.28 21.18 12.68
C LEU A 31 11.88 22.01 11.55
N ASP A 32 13.22 22.15 11.56
CA ASP A 32 13.97 22.83 10.51
C ASP A 32 15.08 21.89 9.99
N PRO A 33 14.84 21.19 8.87
CA PRO A 33 15.84 20.31 8.25
C PRO A 33 17.12 21.04 7.83
N SER A 34 17.07 22.33 7.53
CA SER A 34 18.21 23.09 7.01
C SER A 34 19.34 23.25 8.04
N LEU A 35 18.98 23.25 9.34
CA LEU A 35 19.92 23.20 10.45
C LEU A 35 20.68 21.87 10.51
N ASN A 36 20.09 20.78 10.00
CA ASN A 36 20.64 19.44 10.00
C ASN A 36 21.13 19.00 8.60
N GLY A 37 21.57 19.93 7.77
CA GLY A 37 22.09 19.63 6.43
C GLY A 37 21.02 19.02 5.50
N GLU A 38 19.79 19.53 5.57
CA GLU A 38 18.60 19.08 4.81
C GLU A 38 18.09 17.67 5.19
N VAL A 39 18.65 17.05 6.22
CA VAL A 39 18.20 15.75 6.71
C VAL A 39 16.94 15.93 7.55
N LYS A 40 15.79 15.62 6.94
CA LYS A 40 14.45 15.76 7.54
C LYS A 40 14.21 14.84 8.74
N THR A 41 14.81 13.64 8.73
CA THR A 41 14.53 12.60 9.74
C THR A 41 15.80 11.89 10.18
N GLN A 42 15.79 11.41 11.41
CA GLN A 42 16.87 10.57 11.95
C GLN A 42 16.29 9.53 12.90
N THR A 43 16.90 8.36 12.96
CA THR A 43 16.56 7.29 13.91
C THR A 43 17.74 7.06 14.84
N ILE A 44 17.48 6.98 16.13
CA ILE A 44 18.43 6.49 17.14
C ILE A 44 17.92 5.13 17.63
N GLY A 45 18.72 4.07 17.50
CA GLY A 45 18.38 2.71 17.90
C GLY A 45 18.00 1.77 16.74
N GLU A 46 17.27 0.70 17.05
CA GLU A 46 16.91 -0.37 16.11
C GLU A 46 15.79 0.07 15.15
N LYS A 47 16.13 0.29 13.88
CA LYS A 47 15.15 0.65 12.84
C LYS A 47 14.41 -0.57 12.28
N PHE A 48 15.16 -1.55 11.79
CA PHE A 48 14.59 -2.61 10.98
C PHE A 48 13.73 -3.59 11.79
N GLY A 49 12.58 -3.99 11.23
CA GLY A 49 11.66 -4.96 11.83
C GLY A 49 10.75 -4.43 12.94
N HIS A 50 10.77 -3.13 13.18
CA HIS A 50 9.88 -2.49 14.15
C HIS A 50 8.99 -1.45 13.47
N ILE A 51 7.71 -1.41 13.84
CA ILE A 51 6.73 -0.41 13.39
C ILE A 51 6.59 0.69 14.43
N TRP A 52 6.04 1.84 14.01
CA TRP A 52 5.55 2.85 14.94
C TRP A 52 4.01 2.87 14.95
N THR A 53 3.41 3.07 16.12
CA THR A 53 1.97 3.29 16.29
C THR A 53 1.76 4.16 17.52
N ALA A 54 0.76 5.04 17.51
CA ALA A 54 0.47 5.95 18.62
C ALA A 54 -0.07 5.20 19.84
N ASP A 55 -0.97 4.23 19.62
CA ASP A 55 -1.61 3.45 20.69
C ASP A 55 -1.66 1.96 20.34
N LEU A 56 -0.80 1.19 21.02
CA LEU A 56 -0.73 -0.27 20.89
C LEU A 56 -2.02 -0.98 21.34
N ARG A 57 -2.78 -0.41 22.29
CA ARG A 57 -4.06 -0.98 22.73
C ARG A 57 -5.11 -0.78 21.66
N ALA A 58 -5.18 0.41 21.07
CA ALA A 58 -6.05 0.67 19.92
C ALA A 58 -5.71 -0.25 18.74
N LEU A 59 -4.42 -0.43 18.41
CA LEU A 59 -3.98 -1.36 17.37
C LEU A 59 -4.45 -2.81 17.60
N LYS A 60 -4.34 -3.29 18.85
CA LYS A 60 -4.82 -4.64 19.20
C LYS A 60 -6.33 -4.78 19.02
N ALA A 61 -7.10 -3.76 19.43
CA ALA A 61 -8.57 -3.76 19.35
C ALA A 61 -9.13 -3.42 17.95
N ALA A 62 -8.36 -2.77 17.09
CA ALA A 62 -8.82 -2.31 15.79
C ALA A 62 -9.21 -3.46 14.86
N ARG A 63 -10.28 -3.25 14.09
CA ARG A 63 -10.70 -4.15 12.99
C ARG A 63 -10.04 -3.75 11.69
N ARG A 64 -9.84 -2.45 11.48
CA ARG A 64 -9.20 -1.87 10.31
C ARG A 64 -7.87 -1.24 10.69
N VAL A 65 -6.83 -1.46 9.90
CA VAL A 65 -5.50 -0.88 10.14
C VAL A 65 -5.00 -0.21 8.88
N PHE A 66 -4.61 1.06 8.99
CA PHE A 66 -3.88 1.75 7.94
C PHE A 66 -2.37 1.54 8.11
N VAL A 67 -1.72 1.02 7.08
CA VAL A 67 -0.25 0.94 6.99
C VAL A 67 0.24 2.12 6.16
N VAL A 68 1.03 2.99 6.78
CA VAL A 68 1.58 4.21 6.16
C VAL A 68 3.10 4.23 6.25
N GLU A 69 3.73 5.15 5.54
CA GLU A 69 5.20 5.22 5.54
C GLU A 69 5.78 5.81 6.84
N SER A 70 5.15 6.87 7.35
CA SER A 70 5.71 7.70 8.42
C SER A 70 4.78 7.88 9.62
N ALA A 71 5.36 8.20 10.79
CA ALA A 71 4.59 8.45 12.00
C ALA A 71 3.67 9.68 11.87
N ILE A 72 4.07 10.68 11.07
CA ILE A 72 3.26 11.87 10.81
C ILE A 72 2.02 11.49 9.99
N ASN A 73 2.18 10.68 8.93
CA ASN A 73 1.04 10.20 8.14
C ASN A 73 0.07 9.36 8.99
N ALA A 74 0.60 8.60 9.95
CA ALA A 74 -0.22 7.84 10.90
C ALA A 74 -1.01 8.79 11.83
N LEU A 75 -0.35 9.82 12.37
CA LEU A 75 -1.03 10.85 13.16
C LEU A 75 -2.06 11.64 12.34
N SER A 76 -1.83 11.86 11.04
CA SER A 76 -2.79 12.51 10.16
C SER A 76 -4.10 11.72 10.09
N ILE A 77 -4.01 10.40 9.95
CA ILE A 77 -5.17 9.51 10.01
C ILE A 77 -5.78 9.49 11.41
N ASP A 78 -4.96 9.39 12.47
CA ASP A 78 -5.46 9.36 13.85
C ASP A 78 -6.26 10.64 14.19
N SER A 79 -5.88 11.79 13.62
CA SER A 79 -6.62 13.07 13.76
C SER A 79 -8.06 13.00 13.23
N CYS A 80 -8.33 12.08 12.30
CA CYS A 80 -9.67 11.84 11.80
C CYS A 80 -10.56 11.11 12.83
N SER A 81 -10.00 10.47 13.86
CA SER A 81 -10.77 9.74 14.88
C SER A 81 -11.74 8.70 14.26
N LEU A 82 -11.25 7.92 13.30
CA LEU A 82 -12.03 6.87 12.65
C LEU A 82 -12.33 5.72 13.63
N PRO A 83 -13.60 5.32 13.81
CA PRO A 83 -13.98 4.31 14.80
C PRO A 83 -13.48 2.92 14.40
N GLY A 84 -12.93 2.17 15.37
CA GLY A 84 -12.45 0.80 15.15
C GLY A 84 -11.20 0.69 14.27
N THR A 85 -10.52 1.81 14.04
CA THR A 85 -9.34 1.93 13.19
C THR A 85 -8.09 2.16 14.04
N ALA A 86 -6.96 1.65 13.58
CA ALA A 86 -5.64 2.03 14.07
C ALA A 86 -4.68 2.28 12.90
N THR A 87 -3.54 2.89 13.21
CA THR A 87 -2.51 3.20 12.22
C THR A 87 -1.18 2.56 12.63
N VAL A 88 -0.42 2.12 11.64
CA VAL A 88 0.96 1.67 11.80
C VAL A 88 1.83 2.31 10.74
N ALA A 89 2.96 2.87 11.15
CA ALA A 89 3.96 3.40 10.25
C ALA A 89 5.09 2.37 10.07
N SER A 90 5.45 2.11 8.81
CA SER A 90 6.59 1.26 8.44
C SER A 90 7.92 1.91 8.77
N ARG A 91 7.97 3.23 8.99
CA ARG A 91 9.19 4.02 9.27
C ARG A 91 10.11 4.11 8.05
N GLY A 92 9.51 4.28 6.88
CA GLY A 92 10.17 4.41 5.60
C GLY A 92 10.09 3.15 4.74
N THR A 93 10.11 3.36 3.43
CA THR A 93 10.11 2.31 2.39
C THR A 93 11.07 1.14 2.65
N GLY A 94 12.32 1.42 3.05
CA GLY A 94 13.35 0.40 3.27
C GLY A 94 13.14 -0.55 4.45
N ASN A 95 12.14 -0.31 5.32
CA ASN A 95 11.85 -1.20 6.45
C ASN A 95 10.76 -2.23 6.16
N VAL A 96 9.95 -2.03 5.11
CA VAL A 96 8.77 -2.84 4.81
C VAL A 96 9.07 -4.35 4.81
N ASP A 97 10.15 -4.76 4.14
CA ASP A 97 10.52 -6.17 3.99
C ASP A 97 11.08 -6.81 5.27
N ASN A 98 11.36 -6.01 6.30
CA ASN A 98 11.92 -6.50 7.56
C ASN A 98 10.84 -6.69 8.64
N ILE A 99 9.60 -6.23 8.40
CA ILE A 99 8.51 -6.27 9.38
C ILE A 99 7.77 -7.61 9.28
N ASP A 100 7.60 -8.30 10.40
CA ASP A 100 6.67 -9.44 10.47
C ASP A 100 5.23 -8.91 10.63
N TRP A 101 4.44 -8.98 9.56
CA TRP A 101 3.06 -8.47 9.52
C TRP A 101 2.02 -9.39 10.17
N ARG A 102 2.39 -10.55 10.72
CA ARG A 102 1.43 -11.52 11.30
C ARG A 102 0.58 -10.95 12.43
N PHE A 103 1.02 -9.90 13.11
CA PHE A 103 0.22 -9.22 14.14
C PHE A 103 -1.07 -8.56 13.58
N LEU A 104 -1.17 -8.41 12.27
CA LEU A 104 -2.36 -7.91 11.57
C LEU A 104 -3.34 -9.03 11.16
N GLN A 105 -3.06 -10.29 11.49
CA GLN A 105 -3.98 -11.39 11.21
C GLN A 105 -5.39 -11.12 11.78
N GLY A 106 -6.40 -11.39 10.95
CA GLY A 106 -7.81 -11.16 11.29
C GLY A 106 -8.26 -9.69 11.17
N LYS A 107 -7.40 -8.78 10.69
CA LYS A 107 -7.74 -7.37 10.45
C LYS A 107 -7.90 -7.09 8.95
N GLU A 108 -8.64 -6.03 8.63
CA GLU A 108 -8.66 -5.42 7.31
C GLU A 108 -7.54 -4.37 7.24
N VAL A 109 -6.67 -4.47 6.24
CA VAL A 109 -5.52 -3.58 6.09
C VAL A 109 -5.69 -2.69 4.86
N ILE A 110 -5.47 -1.40 5.02
CA ILE A 110 -5.38 -0.44 3.91
C ILE A 110 -3.95 0.10 3.89
N VAL A 111 -3.29 -0.02 2.75
CA VAL A 111 -1.91 0.43 2.56
C VAL A 111 -1.94 1.79 1.86
N ALA A 112 -1.41 2.81 2.53
CA ALA A 112 -1.39 4.20 2.10
C ALA A 112 0.03 4.77 2.26
N MET A 113 0.93 4.35 1.37
CA MET A 113 2.32 4.84 1.31
C MET A 113 2.38 6.19 0.57
N ASP A 114 3.54 6.84 0.56
CA ASP A 114 3.70 8.16 -0.05
C ASP A 114 3.60 8.09 -1.59
N ASN A 115 3.12 9.16 -2.23
CA ASN A 115 2.91 9.29 -3.67
C ASN A 115 4.17 9.82 -4.39
N ASP A 116 5.31 9.22 -4.09
CA ASP A 116 6.62 9.70 -4.53
C ASP A 116 6.77 9.76 -6.06
N ALA A 117 7.60 10.71 -6.51
CA ALA A 117 8.12 10.73 -7.87
C ALA A 117 8.98 9.48 -8.18
N PRO A 118 9.04 9.05 -9.46
CA PRO A 118 9.85 7.90 -9.85
C PRO A 118 11.34 8.17 -9.61
N ASN A 119 12.02 7.18 -9.03
CA ASN A 119 13.46 7.26 -8.82
C ASN A 119 14.21 7.17 -10.16
N GLU A 120 15.09 8.12 -10.45
CA GLU A 120 15.83 8.21 -11.72
C GLU A 120 16.59 6.94 -12.09
N ARG A 121 17.15 6.22 -11.10
CA ARG A 121 17.97 5.01 -11.35
C ARG A 121 17.13 3.78 -11.63
N THR A 122 16.00 3.62 -10.94
CA THR A 122 15.21 2.39 -10.99
C THR A 122 13.94 2.52 -11.83
N GLY A 123 13.49 3.75 -12.09
CA GLY A 123 12.23 4.09 -12.73
C GLY A 123 10.99 3.86 -11.86
N TYR A 124 11.12 3.23 -10.69
CA TYR A 124 10.01 2.95 -9.79
C TYR A 124 9.77 4.09 -8.80
N CYS A 125 8.51 4.35 -8.47
CA CYS A 125 8.12 5.20 -7.35
C CYS A 125 8.37 4.43 -6.02
N PRO A 126 9.22 4.94 -5.10
CA PRO A 126 9.54 4.24 -3.86
C PRO A 126 8.33 3.90 -2.98
N GLY A 127 7.44 4.85 -2.72
CA GLY A 127 6.22 4.63 -1.96
C GLY A 127 5.30 3.58 -2.58
N GLN A 128 5.01 3.67 -3.89
CA GLN A 128 4.20 2.66 -4.61
C GLN A 128 4.84 1.27 -4.54
N LYS A 129 6.15 1.16 -4.80
CA LYS A 129 6.87 -0.12 -4.73
C LYS A 129 6.79 -0.74 -3.34
N SER A 130 6.85 0.09 -2.31
CA SER A 130 6.73 -0.34 -0.92
C SER A 130 5.31 -0.79 -0.58
N ALA A 131 4.30 -0.09 -1.11
CA ALA A 131 2.90 -0.48 -1.00
C ALA A 131 2.66 -1.86 -1.63
N TRP A 132 3.24 -2.13 -2.80
CA TRP A 132 3.17 -3.44 -3.45
C TRP A 132 3.81 -4.53 -2.60
N SER A 133 4.97 -4.28 -1.98
CA SER A 133 5.63 -5.26 -1.13
C SER A 133 4.81 -5.59 0.12
N VAL A 134 4.28 -4.57 0.81
CA VAL A 134 3.35 -4.78 1.94
C VAL A 134 2.15 -5.61 1.48
N TYR A 135 1.53 -5.23 0.37
CA TYR A 135 0.37 -5.92 -0.16
C TYR A 135 0.64 -7.42 -0.40
N GLU A 136 1.74 -7.75 -1.07
CA GLU A 136 2.11 -9.14 -1.35
C GLU A 136 2.38 -9.94 -0.07
N GLN A 137 3.06 -9.35 0.90
CA GLN A 137 3.33 -9.99 2.18
C GLN A 137 2.04 -10.25 2.96
N LEU A 138 1.11 -9.29 2.98
CA LEU A 138 -0.19 -9.44 3.63
C LEU A 138 -1.05 -10.50 2.94
N THR A 139 -1.14 -10.46 1.62
CA THR A 139 -1.87 -11.46 0.82
C THR A 139 -1.29 -12.86 1.03
N GLY A 140 0.04 -13.01 1.04
CA GLY A 140 0.71 -14.27 1.35
C GLY A 140 0.47 -14.79 2.77
N LEU A 141 0.16 -13.91 3.72
CA LEU A 141 -0.23 -14.25 5.09
C LEU A 141 -1.75 -14.46 5.26
N ASN A 142 -2.53 -14.44 4.17
CA ASN A 142 -3.99 -14.48 4.17
C ASN A 142 -4.62 -13.33 4.98
N ILE A 143 -4.00 -12.15 4.94
CA ILE A 143 -4.52 -10.92 5.57
C ILE A 143 -5.20 -10.09 4.47
N SER A 144 -6.42 -9.62 4.74
CA SER A 144 -7.14 -8.79 3.77
C SER A 144 -6.44 -7.45 3.62
N ALA A 145 -6.00 -7.12 2.40
CA ALA A 145 -5.34 -5.86 2.09
C ALA A 145 -5.99 -5.16 0.88
N MET A 146 -6.01 -3.82 0.89
CA MET A 146 -6.29 -2.96 -0.26
C MET A 146 -5.31 -1.79 -0.26
N LEU A 147 -5.11 -1.17 -1.42
CA LEU A 147 -4.31 0.06 -1.54
C LEU A 147 -5.25 1.28 -1.49
N LEU A 148 -4.76 2.39 -0.96
CA LEU A 148 -5.43 3.68 -1.11
C LEU A 148 -5.27 4.17 -2.56
N ASP A 149 -6.34 4.70 -3.15
CA ASP A 149 -6.28 5.33 -4.46
C ASP A 149 -5.65 6.72 -4.34
N GLN A 150 -4.61 6.98 -5.13
CA GLN A 150 -3.85 8.23 -5.14
C GLN A 150 -3.85 8.89 -6.52
N SER A 151 -4.72 8.44 -7.43
CA SER A 151 -4.72 8.84 -8.85
C SER A 151 -5.04 10.32 -9.10
N GLU A 152 -5.60 11.05 -8.12
CA GLU A 152 -5.91 12.49 -8.20
C GLU A 152 -4.96 13.35 -7.35
N TRP A 153 -4.02 12.74 -6.64
CA TRP A 153 -3.14 13.47 -5.73
C TRP A 153 -2.18 14.40 -6.46
N ASP A 154 -1.80 14.10 -7.71
CA ASP A 154 -0.97 15.00 -8.51
C ASP A 154 -1.65 16.31 -8.84
N ASP A 155 -2.92 16.23 -9.24
CA ASP A 155 -3.72 17.39 -9.62
C ASP A 155 -3.91 18.32 -8.41
N ALA A 156 -4.00 17.75 -7.22
CA ALA A 156 -4.08 18.46 -5.95
C ALA A 156 -2.71 18.86 -5.35
N GLY A 157 -1.60 18.36 -5.91
CA GLY A 157 -0.24 18.62 -5.41
C GLY A 157 0.09 17.92 -4.08
N TRP A 158 -0.59 16.84 -3.74
CA TRP A 158 -0.38 16.09 -2.50
C TRP A 158 0.64 14.95 -2.70
N ASN A 159 1.67 14.91 -1.85
CA ASN A 159 2.65 13.82 -1.86
C ASN A 159 2.34 12.78 -0.77
N ASP A 160 1.87 13.22 0.39
CA ASP A 160 1.55 12.33 1.50
C ASP A 160 0.23 12.67 2.20
N LEU A 161 -0.21 11.82 3.13
CA LEU A 161 -1.47 12.00 3.87
C LEU A 161 -1.48 13.25 4.76
N ASN A 162 -0.31 13.74 5.15
CA ASN A 162 -0.22 14.99 5.89
C ASN A 162 -0.43 16.21 4.98
N ASP A 163 0.01 16.17 3.73
CA ASP A 163 -0.34 17.21 2.74
C ASP A 163 -1.86 17.28 2.53
N VAL A 164 -2.51 16.12 2.35
CA VAL A 164 -3.98 16.04 2.24
C VAL A 164 -4.64 16.64 3.48
N LEU A 165 -4.17 16.28 4.69
CA LEU A 165 -4.71 16.83 5.93
C LEU A 165 -4.57 18.35 6.01
N GLN A 166 -3.43 18.90 5.59
CA GLN A 166 -3.17 20.33 5.66
C GLN A 166 -4.02 21.12 4.68
N ASP A 167 -4.31 20.55 3.52
CA ASP A 167 -5.09 21.23 2.47
C ASP A 167 -6.61 21.14 2.71
N VAL A 168 -7.16 19.94 2.88
CA VAL A 168 -8.62 19.73 2.98
C VAL A 168 -9.14 19.48 4.40
N GLY A 169 -8.24 19.42 5.38
CA GLY A 169 -8.57 19.16 6.78
C GLY A 169 -9.01 17.72 7.07
N ALA A 170 -9.30 17.43 8.34
CA ALA A 170 -9.62 16.07 8.79
C ALA A 170 -10.90 15.51 8.16
N SER A 171 -11.90 16.34 7.88
CA SER A 171 -13.14 15.89 7.23
C SER A 171 -12.91 15.51 5.76
N GLY A 172 -12.08 16.27 5.04
CA GLY A 172 -11.69 15.94 3.67
C GLY A 172 -10.83 14.67 3.62
N LEU A 173 -9.85 14.55 4.51
CA LEU A 173 -9.02 13.35 4.62
C LEU A 173 -9.86 12.09 4.90
N LYS A 174 -10.93 12.17 5.69
CA LYS A 174 -11.85 11.03 5.88
C LYS A 174 -12.49 10.55 4.59
N ILE A 175 -12.85 11.45 3.70
CA ILE A 175 -13.43 11.10 2.40
C ILE A 175 -12.36 10.41 1.57
N GLU A 176 -11.16 10.98 1.54
CA GLU A 176 -10.03 10.44 0.79
C GLU A 176 -9.63 9.04 1.27
N LEU A 177 -9.59 8.79 2.58
CA LEU A 177 -9.28 7.47 3.16
C LEU A 177 -10.26 6.35 2.78
N ASN A 178 -11.45 6.70 2.25
CA ASN A 178 -12.41 5.72 1.74
C ASN A 178 -12.26 5.47 0.23
N ARG A 179 -11.41 6.23 -0.47
CA ARG A 179 -11.11 6.02 -1.88
C ARG A 179 -10.07 4.92 -2.01
N LEU A 180 -10.56 3.69 -2.10
CA LEU A 180 -9.71 2.51 -2.26
C LEU A 180 -9.43 2.26 -3.73
N GLU A 181 -8.21 1.81 -4.01
CA GLU A 181 -7.83 1.39 -5.33
C GLU A 181 -8.69 0.21 -5.77
N HIS A 182 -9.31 0.37 -6.94
CA HIS A 182 -10.28 -0.58 -7.46
C HIS A 182 -9.73 -1.43 -8.61
N TRP A 183 -8.42 -1.42 -8.84
CA TRP A 183 -7.82 -2.15 -9.94
C TRP A 183 -7.69 -3.64 -9.63
N ALA A 184 -7.86 -4.49 -10.65
CA ALA A 184 -7.81 -5.94 -10.45
C ALA A 184 -6.41 -6.48 -10.15
N ILE A 185 -5.37 -5.79 -10.64
CA ILE A 185 -3.98 -6.00 -10.23
C ILE A 185 -3.65 -4.82 -9.30
N PRO A 186 -3.49 -5.08 -7.99
CA PRO A 186 -3.19 -4.03 -7.01
C PRO A 186 -1.92 -3.26 -7.38
N GLY A 187 -2.00 -1.94 -7.40
CA GLY A 187 -0.92 -1.03 -7.75
C GLY A 187 -0.63 -0.92 -9.24
N MET A 188 -1.52 -1.45 -10.10
CA MET A 188 -1.44 -1.32 -11.55
C MET A 188 -2.62 -0.52 -12.07
N ILE A 189 -2.37 0.75 -12.36
CA ILE A 189 -3.37 1.68 -12.86
C ILE A 189 -3.81 1.23 -14.26
N GLY A 190 -5.12 1.12 -14.49
CA GLY A 190 -5.68 0.75 -15.80
C GLY A 190 -5.76 1.92 -16.78
N ASP A 191 -5.35 3.10 -16.36
CA ASP A 191 -5.11 4.29 -17.16
C ASP A 191 -3.59 4.49 -17.34
N ALA A 192 -3.12 4.30 -18.57
CA ALA A 192 -1.70 4.37 -18.89
C ALA A 192 -1.15 5.80 -18.81
N GLU A 193 -1.99 6.83 -18.97
CA GLU A 193 -1.56 8.24 -18.94
C GLU A 193 -1.29 8.69 -17.50
N ARG A 194 -2.04 8.16 -16.54
CA ARG A 194 -1.86 8.43 -15.10
C ARG A 194 -0.81 7.55 -14.43
N GLN A 195 -0.26 6.56 -15.13
CA GLN A 195 0.75 5.68 -14.57
C GLN A 195 2.07 6.44 -14.36
N LYS A 196 2.41 6.69 -13.10
CA LYS A 196 3.74 7.19 -12.74
C LYS A 196 4.80 6.10 -12.79
N GLY A 197 5.95 6.47 -13.35
CA GLY A 197 7.12 5.61 -13.35
C GLY A 197 6.88 4.27 -14.01
N ARG A 198 7.69 3.29 -13.63
CA ARG A 198 7.61 1.93 -14.15
C ARG A 198 6.46 1.17 -13.49
N SER A 199 5.58 0.62 -14.33
CA SER A 199 4.49 -0.23 -13.87
C SER A 199 5.00 -1.47 -13.11
N ARG A 200 4.19 -1.92 -12.14
CA ARG A 200 4.45 -3.08 -11.31
C ARG A 200 4.67 -4.34 -12.15
N LEU A 201 3.79 -4.56 -13.12
CA LEU A 201 3.82 -5.70 -14.04
C LEU A 201 3.75 -5.19 -15.48
N PHE A 202 4.48 -5.86 -16.36
CA PHE A 202 4.33 -5.62 -17.79
C PHE A 202 3.19 -6.50 -18.32
N LEU A 203 2.18 -5.85 -18.89
CA LEU A 203 1.15 -6.52 -19.67
C LEU A 203 1.31 -6.16 -21.16
N PRO A 204 1.26 -7.14 -22.08
CA PRO A 204 1.12 -6.86 -23.51
C PRO A 204 -0.08 -5.95 -23.78
N SER A 205 -0.01 -5.12 -24.83
CA SER A 205 -1.05 -4.13 -25.15
C SER A 205 -2.44 -4.76 -25.33
N TYR A 206 -2.51 -5.96 -25.90
CA TYR A 206 -3.76 -6.71 -26.03
C TYR A 206 -4.37 -7.04 -24.66
N ASP A 207 -3.58 -7.56 -23.72
CA ASP A 207 -4.05 -7.91 -22.38
C ASP A 207 -4.43 -6.65 -21.59
N PHE A 208 -3.65 -5.56 -21.72
CA PHE A 208 -3.95 -4.29 -21.08
C PHE A 208 -5.30 -3.72 -21.53
N ALA A 209 -5.64 -3.83 -22.82
CA ALA A 209 -6.92 -3.39 -23.39
C ALA A 209 -8.15 -4.13 -22.83
N HIS A 210 -7.95 -5.28 -22.19
CA HIS A 210 -8.98 -6.01 -21.45
C HIS A 210 -8.89 -5.78 -19.94
N TYR A 211 -7.67 -5.73 -19.39
CA TYR A 211 -7.38 -5.55 -17.98
C TYR A 211 -8.10 -4.33 -17.38
N TRP A 212 -8.01 -3.18 -18.05
CA TRP A 212 -8.55 -1.92 -17.55
C TRP A 212 -10.07 -1.96 -17.32
N LYS A 213 -10.80 -2.97 -17.81
CA LYS A 213 -12.25 -3.10 -17.64
C LYS A 213 -12.64 -3.70 -16.29
N TYR A 214 -11.72 -4.35 -15.58
CA TYR A 214 -12.04 -5.01 -14.31
C TYR A 214 -11.91 -4.05 -13.14
N ARG A 215 -12.85 -4.16 -12.20
CA ARG A 215 -12.92 -3.34 -10.99
C ARG A 215 -13.12 -4.22 -9.76
N VAL A 216 -12.28 -4.07 -8.77
CA VAL A 216 -12.28 -4.84 -7.53
C VAL A 216 -12.72 -3.94 -6.39
N LYS A 217 -13.76 -4.34 -5.67
CA LYS A 217 -14.25 -3.69 -4.45
C LYS A 217 -13.95 -4.58 -3.24
N PRO A 218 -14.08 -4.08 -2.00
CA PRO A 218 -13.87 -4.91 -0.80
C PRO A 218 -14.66 -6.23 -0.82
N ASP A 219 -15.89 -6.20 -1.33
CA ASP A 219 -16.85 -7.29 -1.20
C ASP A 219 -17.12 -8.08 -2.50
N PHE A 220 -16.85 -7.48 -3.67
CA PHE A 220 -17.16 -8.09 -4.97
C PHE A 220 -16.27 -7.54 -6.10
N THR A 221 -16.26 -8.22 -7.22
CA THR A 221 -15.54 -7.80 -8.43
C THR A 221 -16.54 -7.54 -9.55
N THR A 222 -16.42 -6.39 -10.21
CA THR A 222 -17.23 -5.96 -11.35
C THR A 222 -16.37 -5.82 -12.60
N TYR A 223 -17.02 -5.75 -13.76
CA TYR A 223 -16.36 -5.42 -15.02
C TYR A 223 -17.18 -4.40 -15.80
N VAL A 224 -16.50 -3.59 -16.61
CA VAL A 224 -17.10 -2.63 -17.53
C VAL A 224 -17.72 -3.41 -18.70
N SER A 225 -19.04 -3.42 -18.78
CA SER A 225 -19.78 -4.12 -19.84
C SER A 225 -20.05 -3.22 -21.05
N LYS A 226 -20.27 -1.92 -20.83
CA LYS A 226 -20.48 -0.92 -21.87
C LYS A 226 -19.78 0.39 -21.52
N VAL A 227 -19.24 1.03 -22.56
CA VAL A 227 -18.67 2.38 -22.52
C VAL A 227 -19.58 3.22 -23.42
N GLU A 228 -20.34 4.13 -22.82
CA GLU A 228 -21.15 5.10 -23.55
C GLU A 228 -20.36 6.42 -23.60
N LYS A 229 -20.03 6.88 -24.80
CA LYS A 229 -19.37 8.17 -24.98
C LYS A 229 -20.41 9.26 -24.79
N ASP A 230 -20.16 10.16 -23.85
CA ASP A 230 -21.01 11.32 -23.63
C ASP A 230 -20.38 12.54 -24.34
N ASP A 231 -20.94 12.90 -25.50
CA ASP A 231 -20.41 13.96 -26.35
C ASP A 231 -20.61 15.38 -25.75
N GLU A 232 -21.39 15.53 -24.65
CA GLU A 232 -21.64 16.81 -23.98
C GLU A 232 -20.82 17.03 -22.70
N ALA A 233 -20.56 15.98 -21.92
CA ALA A 233 -19.89 16.07 -20.61
C ALA A 233 -18.37 15.82 -20.67
N GLY A 234 -17.87 15.22 -21.75
CA GLY A 234 -16.44 14.93 -21.95
C GLY A 234 -15.93 13.66 -21.23
N ASP A 235 -16.72 13.08 -20.32
CA ASP A 235 -16.39 11.84 -19.61
C ASP A 235 -17.23 10.65 -20.10
N ASP A 236 -16.56 9.53 -20.39
CA ASP A 236 -17.20 8.28 -20.81
C ASP A 236 -18.03 7.68 -19.64
N LYS A 237 -19.32 7.43 -19.90
CA LYS A 237 -20.20 6.77 -18.94
C LYS A 237 -19.99 5.26 -18.99
N LEU A 238 -19.42 4.72 -17.91
CA LEU A 238 -19.12 3.29 -17.76
C LEU A 238 -20.30 2.55 -17.12
N THR A 239 -20.89 1.59 -17.83
CA THR A 239 -21.84 0.64 -17.24
C THR A 239 -21.09 -0.56 -16.67
N MET A 240 -21.21 -0.76 -15.35
CA MET A 240 -20.59 -1.87 -14.63
C MET A 240 -21.56 -3.05 -14.50
N GLN A 241 -21.04 -4.27 -14.61
CA GLN A 241 -21.76 -5.50 -14.34
C GLN A 241 -20.96 -6.37 -13.35
N ASP A 242 -21.66 -7.10 -12.49
CA ASP A 242 -21.00 -7.97 -11.51
C ASP A 242 -20.35 -9.17 -12.20
N LEU A 243 -19.07 -9.42 -11.87
CA LEU A 243 -18.32 -10.58 -12.35
C LEU A 243 -18.41 -11.72 -11.35
N CYS A 244 -18.12 -11.45 -10.07
CA CYS A 244 -18.22 -12.43 -9.00
C CYS A 244 -18.44 -11.76 -7.62
N GLY A 245 -19.11 -12.49 -6.72
CA GLY A 245 -19.40 -12.05 -5.34
C GLY A 245 -18.24 -12.22 -4.36
N PHE A 246 -17.00 -12.11 -4.83
CA PHE A 246 -15.80 -12.10 -3.99
C PHE A 246 -14.74 -11.17 -4.58
N ARG A 247 -13.80 -10.75 -3.75
CA ARG A 247 -12.66 -9.91 -4.17
C ARG A 247 -11.56 -10.79 -4.74
N VAL A 248 -10.98 -10.44 -5.89
CA VAL A 248 -9.68 -11.02 -6.28
C VAL A 248 -8.58 -10.30 -5.50
N ALA A 249 -7.91 -11.02 -4.60
CA ALA A 249 -6.86 -10.49 -3.73
C ALA A 249 -5.43 -10.75 -4.26
N GLY A 250 -5.27 -11.61 -5.25
CA GLY A 250 -3.97 -11.84 -5.87
C GLY A 250 -4.03 -12.92 -6.93
N ILE A 251 -3.08 -12.88 -7.86
CA ILE A 251 -2.87 -13.91 -8.87
C ILE A 251 -1.41 -14.35 -8.79
N SER A 252 -1.17 -15.62 -8.52
CA SER A 252 0.18 -16.17 -8.37
C SER A 252 0.43 -17.25 -9.40
N ARG A 253 1.59 -17.19 -10.06
CA ARG A 253 2.04 -18.29 -10.94
C ARG A 253 2.77 -19.33 -10.10
N VAL A 254 2.26 -20.56 -10.11
CA VAL A 254 2.86 -21.71 -9.46
C VAL A 254 3.41 -22.63 -10.54
N THR A 255 4.69 -22.98 -10.41
CA THR A 255 5.32 -23.97 -11.28
C THR A 255 5.33 -25.30 -10.55
N VAL A 256 4.64 -26.29 -11.11
CA VAL A 256 4.58 -27.63 -10.54
C VAL A 256 5.60 -28.52 -11.23
N ALA A 257 6.49 -29.12 -10.44
CA ALA A 257 7.43 -30.12 -10.93
C ALA A 257 6.69 -31.44 -11.25
N SER A 258 7.09 -32.12 -12.32
CA SER A 258 6.53 -33.42 -12.65
C SER A 258 6.86 -34.46 -11.58
N ALA A 259 6.05 -35.53 -11.53
CA ALA A 259 6.27 -36.64 -10.61
C ALA A 259 7.66 -37.28 -10.79
N LEU A 260 8.17 -37.31 -12.02
CA LEU A 260 9.50 -37.85 -12.33
C LEU A 260 10.59 -36.95 -11.75
N SER A 261 10.56 -35.65 -12.04
CA SER A 261 11.52 -34.66 -11.52
C SER A 261 11.52 -34.62 -9.99
N THR A 262 10.35 -34.74 -9.37
CA THR A 262 10.20 -34.78 -7.91
C THR A 262 10.84 -36.04 -7.28
N MET A 263 10.79 -37.19 -7.97
CA MET A 263 11.34 -38.44 -7.45
C MET A 263 12.82 -38.65 -7.79
N THR A 264 13.31 -38.14 -8.92
CA THR A 264 14.67 -38.40 -9.40
C THR A 264 15.62 -37.21 -9.24
N GLY A 265 15.10 -36.00 -9.02
CA GLY A 265 15.88 -34.76 -8.97
C GLY A 265 16.40 -34.30 -10.34
N GLU A 266 15.99 -34.97 -11.42
CA GLU A 266 16.35 -34.58 -12.78
C GLU A 266 15.56 -33.34 -13.23
N VAL A 267 16.16 -32.56 -14.14
CA VAL A 267 15.51 -31.38 -14.72
C VAL A 267 14.31 -31.82 -15.56
N ASP A 268 13.17 -31.21 -15.30
CA ASP A 268 11.91 -31.57 -15.94
C ASP A 268 11.99 -31.33 -17.46
N ALA A 269 11.78 -32.40 -18.24
CA ALA A 269 11.89 -32.36 -19.71
C ALA A 269 10.61 -31.84 -20.38
N GLN A 270 9.48 -31.86 -19.68
CA GLN A 270 8.26 -31.18 -20.08
C GLN A 270 8.26 -29.76 -19.49
N ALA A 271 7.70 -28.79 -20.21
CA ALA A 271 7.49 -27.45 -19.68
C ALA A 271 6.70 -27.58 -18.36
N ALA A 272 7.38 -27.37 -17.23
CA ALA A 272 6.81 -27.51 -15.90
C ALA A 272 5.45 -26.82 -15.87
N GLY A 273 4.39 -27.58 -15.55
CA GLY A 273 3.01 -27.12 -15.65
C GLY A 273 2.84 -25.82 -14.86
N ALA A 274 2.73 -24.70 -15.56
CA ALA A 274 2.48 -23.42 -14.93
C ALA A 274 0.99 -23.33 -14.64
N ILE A 275 0.63 -23.43 -13.36
CA ILE A 275 -0.73 -23.24 -12.87
C ILE A 275 -0.82 -21.81 -12.32
N PHE A 276 -1.87 -21.09 -12.68
CA PHE A 276 -2.15 -19.79 -12.07
C PHE A 276 -3.16 -19.99 -10.94
N CYS A 277 -2.79 -19.59 -9.73
CA CYS A 277 -3.63 -19.62 -8.56
C CYS A 277 -4.26 -18.25 -8.35
N LEU A 278 -5.57 -18.22 -8.07
CA LEU A 278 -6.30 -17.01 -7.71
C LEU A 278 -6.52 -16.99 -6.20
N GLY A 279 -5.99 -15.97 -5.54
CA GLY A 279 -6.33 -15.63 -4.17
C GLY A 279 -7.64 -14.86 -4.16
N ALA A 280 -8.66 -15.39 -3.48
CA ALA A 280 -9.91 -14.67 -3.23
C ALA A 280 -9.90 -14.08 -1.82
N GLY A 281 -10.24 -12.81 -1.71
CA GLY A 281 -10.51 -12.13 -0.45
C GLY A 281 -12.01 -12.03 -0.22
N ALA A 282 -12.44 -12.31 1.00
CA ALA A 282 -13.71 -11.82 1.51
C ALA A 282 -13.39 -10.90 2.69
N PRO A 283 -14.17 -9.85 2.94
CA PRO A 283 -14.01 -9.07 4.16
C PRO A 283 -14.24 -10.01 5.35
N ALA A 284 -13.44 -9.82 6.40
CA ALA A 284 -13.59 -10.55 7.64
C ALA A 284 -14.83 -10.03 8.39
N TRP A 285 -16.03 -10.32 7.87
CA TRP A 285 -17.27 -10.14 8.62
C TRP A 285 -17.46 -11.36 9.53
N ARG A 286 -16.97 -11.25 10.78
CA ARG A 286 -17.44 -12.02 11.94
C ARG A 286 -17.55 -11.11 13.15
#